data_AF-A0A0A8VFD3-F1
#
_entry.id   AF-A0A0A8VFD3-F1
#
_cell.length_a   1.000
_cell.length_b   1.000
_cell.length_c   1.000
_cell.angle_alpha   90.00
_cell.angle_beta   90.00
_cell.angle_gamma   90.00
#
_symmetry.space_group_name_H-M   'P 1'
#
loop_
_entity.id
_entity.type
_entity.pdbx_description
1 polymer ?
#
loop_
_entity_poly.entity_id
_entity_poly.type
_entity_poly.pdbx_seq_one_letter_code
_entity_poly.pdbx_strand_id
1 'polypeptide(L)'
;MSVRKQPTGQWLCECYPAGRTGRRVRKMFATKGEALAFERFTMEQVNNKPWLGEAPDRRTLGELAKLWYNLHGRSLAAGDKVYKKLDLIVDALGDPAAHSFNAKDFAHYRSKRLSGDIYYSEKWKKGAQPVTVNQEQSYLNAMFNELAKLGEWNLPNPLDNMRKYAIAEKERPG
;
A
#
# COMPACT_ATOMS: atom_id res chain seq x y z
N MET A 1 -1.24 -28.63 18.79
CA MET A 1 -0.39 -29.79 18.44
C MET A 1 -0.77 -30.30 17.07
N SER A 2 0.17 -30.25 16.13
CA SER A 2 -0.05 -30.48 14.70
C SER A 2 0.10 -31.95 14.30
N VAL A 3 0.79 -32.77 15.09
CA VAL A 3 0.98 -34.21 14.82
C VAL A 3 0.34 -35.05 15.93
N ARG A 4 -0.50 -36.03 15.57
CA ARG A 4 -1.17 -36.95 16.52
C ARG A 4 -1.32 -38.37 15.98
N LYS A 5 -1.20 -39.38 16.86
CA LYS A 5 -1.43 -40.79 16.51
C LYS A 5 -2.93 -41.08 16.37
N GLN A 6 -3.33 -41.81 15.34
CA GLN A 6 -4.71 -42.23 15.10
C GLN A 6 -4.95 -43.65 15.65
N PRO A 7 -6.22 -44.02 15.92
CA PRO A 7 -6.59 -45.39 16.32
C PRO A 7 -6.15 -46.45 15.31
N THR A 8 -6.02 -46.08 14.03
CA THR A 8 -5.52 -46.94 12.94
C THR A 8 -4.02 -47.24 13.01
N GLY A 9 -3.31 -46.70 14.01
CA GLY A 9 -1.87 -46.85 14.18
C GLY A 9 -1.02 -45.83 13.40
N GLN A 10 -1.61 -45.15 12.41
CA GLN A 10 -0.95 -44.13 11.60
C GLN A 10 -0.85 -42.78 12.32
N TRP A 11 0.08 -41.93 11.87
CA TRP A 11 0.32 -40.60 12.39
C TRP A 11 -0.29 -39.54 11.48
N LEU A 12 -1.17 -38.71 12.03
CA LEU A 12 -1.79 -37.61 11.32
C LEU A 12 -1.01 -36.32 11.57
N CYS A 13 -0.56 -35.66 10.50
CA CYS A 13 -0.13 -34.28 10.52
C CYS A 13 -1.27 -33.38 10.04
N GLU A 14 -1.59 -32.36 10.81
CA GLU A 14 -2.57 -31.33 10.55
C GLU A 14 -1.98 -29.97 10.94
N CYS A 15 -1.58 -29.18 9.94
CA CYS A 15 -0.96 -27.87 10.14
C CYS A 15 -1.67 -26.78 9.33
N TYR A 16 -1.45 -25.54 9.76
CA TYR A 16 -2.05 -24.33 9.22
C TYR A 16 -0.94 -23.37 8.79
N PRO A 17 -0.34 -23.57 7.60
CA PRO A 17 0.88 -22.86 7.23
C PRO A 17 0.66 -21.35 7.05
N ALA A 18 -0.56 -20.92 6.71
CA ALA A 18 -0.96 -19.52 6.58
C ALA A 18 -1.78 -19.01 7.79
N GLY A 19 -1.58 -19.58 8.99
CA GLY A 19 -2.32 -19.22 10.20
C GLY A 19 -3.72 -19.85 10.30
N ARG A 20 -4.41 -19.59 11.42
CA ARG A 20 -5.63 -20.33 11.86
C ARG A 20 -6.81 -20.25 10.88
N THR A 21 -6.90 -19.18 10.09
CA THR A 21 -7.92 -18.96 9.04
C THR A 21 -7.42 -19.35 7.65
N GLY A 22 -6.15 -19.73 7.53
CA GLY A 22 -5.51 -20.09 6.28
C GLY A 22 -5.76 -21.54 5.84
N ARG A 23 -5.14 -21.90 4.71
CA ARG A 23 -5.24 -23.25 4.12
C ARG A 23 -4.84 -24.33 5.14
N ARG A 24 -5.76 -25.27 5.39
CA ARG A 24 -5.49 -26.47 6.21
C ARG A 24 -4.80 -27.54 5.37
N VAL A 25 -3.64 -28.02 5.84
CA VAL A 25 -2.93 -29.15 5.22
C VAL A 25 -3.01 -30.34 6.16
N ARG A 26 -3.56 -31.45 5.66
CA ARG A 26 -3.81 -32.66 6.44
C ARG A 26 -3.30 -33.90 5.68
N LYS A 27 -2.40 -34.68 6.29
CA LYS A 27 -1.83 -35.88 5.68
C LYS A 27 -1.48 -36.95 6.73
N MET A 28 -1.64 -38.23 6.36
CA MET A 28 -1.30 -39.37 7.21
C MET A 28 0.04 -39.98 6.83
N PHE A 29 0.75 -40.50 7.83
CA PHE A 29 2.08 -41.09 7.72
C PHE A 29 2.16 -42.39 8.53
N ALA A 30 3.07 -43.28 8.15
CA ALA A 30 3.30 -44.53 8.87
C ALA A 30 4.01 -44.27 10.21
N THR A 31 4.90 -43.28 10.27
CA THR A 31 5.72 -42.99 11.45
C THR A 31 5.54 -41.56 11.99
N LYS A 32 5.85 -41.37 13.28
CA LYS A 32 5.87 -40.04 13.93
C LYS A 32 6.92 -39.13 13.29
N GLY A 33 8.07 -39.69 12.93
CA GLY A 33 9.20 -38.96 12.35
C GLY A 33 8.84 -38.33 11.00
N GLU A 34 8.22 -39.09 10.11
CA GLU A 34 7.74 -38.58 8.83
C GLU A 34 6.70 -37.47 8.98
N ALA A 35 5.75 -37.63 9.92
CA ALA A 35 4.74 -36.62 10.19
C ALA A 35 5.35 -35.31 10.71
N LEU A 36 6.35 -35.38 11.60
CA LEU A 36 7.07 -34.21 12.11
C LEU A 36 7.96 -33.58 11.04
N ALA A 37 8.65 -34.38 10.23
CA ALA A 37 9.46 -33.88 9.13
C ALA A 37 8.58 -33.16 8.08
N PHE A 38 7.41 -33.71 7.76
CA PHE A 38 6.44 -33.08 6.87
C PHE A 38 5.87 -31.79 7.45
N GLU A 39 5.55 -31.75 8.75
CA GLU A 39 5.13 -30.54 9.44
C GLU A 39 6.19 -29.44 9.30
N ARG A 40 7.44 -29.74 9.70
CA ARG A 40 8.57 -28.79 9.63
C ARG A 40 8.80 -28.32 8.22
N PHE A 41 8.91 -29.24 7.26
CA PHE A 41 9.08 -28.90 5.85
C PHE A 41 7.96 -28.00 5.34
N THR A 42 6.70 -28.28 5.68
CA THR A 42 5.56 -27.49 5.21
C THR A 42 5.52 -26.10 5.85
N MET A 43 5.86 -25.97 7.13
CA MET A 43 5.95 -24.69 7.85
C MET A 43 7.18 -23.88 7.40
N GLU A 44 8.32 -24.53 7.20
CA GLU A 44 9.53 -23.92 6.63
C GLU A 44 9.30 -23.51 5.17
N GLN A 45 8.52 -24.24 4.39
CA GLN A 45 8.11 -23.81 3.04
C GLN A 45 7.18 -22.59 3.04
N VAL A 46 6.67 -22.11 4.17
CA VAL A 46 6.05 -20.78 4.23
C VAL A 46 7.11 -19.73 4.53
N ASN A 47 8.04 -20.01 5.45
CA ASN A 47 9.11 -19.09 5.82
C ASN A 47 10.20 -18.94 4.73
N ASN A 48 10.46 -19.98 3.94
CA ASN A 48 11.49 -20.06 2.90
C ASN A 48 10.94 -19.81 1.47
N LYS A 49 9.69 -19.35 1.34
CA LYS A 49 9.11 -19.00 0.04
C LYS A 49 8.83 -17.49 -0.08
N PRO A 50 9.85 -16.66 -0.33
CA PRO A 50 9.64 -15.25 -0.65
C PRO A 50 8.77 -15.03 -1.91
N TRP A 51 8.57 -16.04 -2.76
CA TRP A 51 7.71 -15.99 -3.95
C TRP A 51 6.23 -16.34 -3.70
N LEU A 52 5.91 -16.89 -2.53
CA LEU A 52 4.55 -16.88 -1.97
C LEU A 52 4.45 -15.64 -1.07
N GLY A 53 4.93 -14.51 -1.60
CA GLY A 53 5.08 -13.25 -0.89
C GLY A 53 3.80 -12.91 -0.13
N GLU A 54 3.96 -12.10 0.92
CA GLU A 54 2.83 -11.45 1.59
C GLU A 54 1.80 -11.09 0.53
N ALA A 55 0.54 -11.52 0.73
CA ALA A 55 -0.51 -11.27 -0.24
C ALA A 55 -0.41 -9.80 -0.65
N PRO A 56 -0.28 -9.50 -1.95
CA PRO A 56 0.01 -8.14 -2.40
C PRO A 56 -1.02 -7.23 -1.77
N ASP A 57 -0.55 -6.16 -1.12
CA ASP A 57 -1.41 -5.22 -0.42
C ASP A 57 -2.48 -4.72 -1.39
N ARG A 58 -3.72 -5.16 -1.19
CA ARG A 58 -4.85 -4.87 -2.08
C ARG A 58 -5.51 -3.53 -1.79
N ARG A 59 -5.00 -2.78 -0.80
CA ARG A 59 -5.60 -1.51 -0.40
C ARG A 59 -5.54 -0.51 -1.55
N THR A 60 -6.60 0.28 -1.71
CA THR A 60 -6.63 1.39 -2.67
C THR A 60 -5.89 2.61 -2.13
N LEU A 61 -5.59 3.58 -3.00
CA LEU A 61 -5.01 4.86 -2.56
C LEU A 61 -5.93 5.59 -1.57
N GLY A 62 -7.24 5.54 -1.77
CA GLY A 62 -8.23 6.13 -0.87
C GLY A 62 -8.20 5.48 0.51
N GLU A 63 -8.07 4.16 0.57
CA GLU A 63 -7.91 3.43 1.83
C GLU A 63 -6.62 3.83 2.56
N LEU A 64 -5.50 3.98 1.84
CA LEU A 64 -4.26 4.48 2.43
C LEU A 64 -4.36 5.94 2.88
N ALA A 65 -5.02 6.81 2.12
CA ALA A 65 -5.24 8.20 2.50
C ALA A 65 -6.06 8.30 3.80
N LYS A 66 -7.11 7.48 3.90
CA LYS A 66 -7.96 7.40 5.10
C LYS A 66 -7.19 6.83 6.29
N LEU A 67 -6.39 5.80 6.07
CA LEU A 67 -5.52 5.22 7.10
C LEU A 67 -4.51 6.24 7.62
N TRP A 68 -3.82 6.95 6.72
CA TRP A 68 -2.90 8.02 7.07
C TRP A 68 -3.58 9.11 7.89
N TYR A 69 -4.79 9.52 7.50
CA TYR A 69 -5.54 10.52 8.26
C TYR A 69 -5.87 10.02 9.67
N ASN A 70 -6.36 8.79 9.80
CA ASN A 70 -6.73 8.19 11.09
C ASN A 70 -5.53 8.03 12.03
N LEU A 71 -4.37 7.61 11.52
CA LEU A 71 -3.18 7.33 12.33
C LEU A 71 -2.33 8.58 12.60
N HIS A 72 -2.31 9.54 11.68
CA HIS A 72 -1.40 10.69 11.74
C HIS A 72 -2.13 12.01 11.47
N GLY A 73 -2.85 12.10 10.35
CA GLY A 73 -3.41 13.36 9.85
C GLY A 73 -4.31 14.08 10.85
N ARG A 74 -5.12 13.37 11.65
CA ARG A 74 -6.02 13.97 12.66
C ARG A 74 -5.31 14.78 13.74
N SER A 75 -4.02 14.52 13.99
CA SER A 75 -3.21 15.27 14.96
C SER A 75 -2.58 16.54 14.39
N LEU A 76 -2.61 16.73 13.06
CA LEU A 76 -2.01 17.88 12.39
C LEU A 76 -3.02 19.02 12.25
N ALA A 77 -2.57 20.26 12.49
CA ALA A 77 -3.39 21.47 12.27
C ALA A 77 -3.94 21.59 10.83
N ALA A 78 -3.19 21.10 9.84
CA ALA A 78 -3.60 21.08 8.43
C ALA A 78 -4.14 19.72 7.96
N GLY A 79 -4.34 18.76 8.87
CA GLY A 79 -4.69 17.37 8.56
C GLY A 79 -5.91 17.22 7.68
N ASP A 80 -7.02 17.85 8.07
CA ASP A 80 -8.28 17.82 7.32
C ASP A 80 -8.14 18.38 5.91
N LYS A 81 -7.36 19.46 5.77
CA LYS A 81 -7.11 20.10 4.48
C LYS A 81 -6.27 19.19 3.57
N VAL A 82 -5.25 18.54 4.13
CA VAL A 82 -4.40 17.60 3.39
C VAL A 82 -5.21 16.37 2.99
N TYR A 83 -6.01 15.80 3.89
CA TYR A 83 -6.85 14.64 3.61
C TYR A 83 -7.87 14.92 2.50
N LYS A 84 -8.62 16.04 2.58
CA LYS A 84 -9.53 16.47 1.50
C LYS A 84 -8.80 16.64 0.17
N LYS A 85 -7.54 17.06 0.20
CA LYS A 85 -6.75 17.22 -1.02
C LYS A 85 -6.29 15.87 -1.58
N LEU A 86 -5.90 14.94 -0.72
CA LEU A 86 -5.59 13.56 -1.09
C LEU A 86 -6.82 12.90 -1.73
N ASP A 87 -7.99 13.04 -1.12
CA ASP A 87 -9.27 12.53 -1.63
C ASP A 87 -9.54 12.97 -3.07
N LEU A 88 -9.43 14.28 -3.34
CA LEU A 88 -9.57 14.82 -4.71
C LEU A 88 -8.55 14.25 -5.70
N ILE A 89 -7.30 14.02 -5.26
CA ILE A 89 -6.27 13.44 -6.11
C ILE A 89 -6.59 11.97 -6.42
N VAL A 90 -7.02 11.22 -5.40
CA VAL A 90 -7.40 9.81 -5.51
C VAL A 90 -8.58 9.63 -6.45
N ASP A 91 -9.63 10.44 -6.29
CA ASP A 91 -10.81 10.44 -7.18
C ASP A 91 -10.40 10.71 -8.63
N ALA A 92 -9.53 11.70 -8.85
CA ALA A 92 -9.04 12.04 -10.18
C ALA A 92 -8.12 10.96 -10.81
N LEU A 93 -7.50 10.11 -9.98
CA LEU A 93 -6.72 8.94 -10.41
C LEU A 93 -7.59 7.69 -10.61
N GLY A 94 -8.87 7.73 -10.22
CA GLY A 94 -9.78 6.59 -10.30
C GLY A 94 -9.58 5.55 -9.19
N ASP A 95 -9.06 5.97 -8.03
CA ASP A 95 -8.76 5.14 -6.87
C ASP A 95 -8.07 3.79 -7.18
N PRO A 96 -6.88 3.81 -7.80
CA PRO A 96 -6.16 2.59 -8.13
C PRO A 96 -5.69 1.86 -6.86
N ALA A 97 -5.40 0.56 -7.00
CA ALA A 97 -4.70 -0.18 -5.96
C ALA A 97 -3.35 0.50 -5.65
N ALA A 98 -3.03 0.71 -4.38
CA ALA A 98 -1.86 1.50 -4.00
C ALA A 98 -0.55 0.88 -4.49
N HIS A 99 -0.49 -0.45 -4.57
CA HIS A 99 0.68 -1.18 -5.08
C HIS A 99 0.90 -1.03 -6.59
N SER A 100 -0.12 -0.61 -7.36
CA SER A 100 -0.01 -0.39 -8.80
C SER A 100 0.24 1.06 -9.17
N PHE A 101 -0.09 1.99 -8.27
CA PHE A 101 0.17 3.41 -8.43
C PHE A 101 1.68 3.70 -8.52
N ASN A 102 2.09 4.40 -9.57
CA ASN A 102 3.50 4.69 -9.83
C ASN A 102 3.71 6.11 -10.40
N ALA A 103 4.98 6.48 -10.59
CA ALA A 103 5.37 7.78 -11.13
C ALA A 103 4.76 8.10 -12.51
N LYS A 104 4.51 7.11 -13.37
CA LYS A 104 3.88 7.35 -14.68
C LYS A 104 2.43 7.80 -14.51
N ASP A 105 1.68 7.18 -13.61
CA ASP A 105 0.29 7.55 -13.33
C ASP A 105 0.20 9.00 -12.86
N PHE A 106 1.05 9.36 -11.89
CA PHE A 106 1.10 10.73 -11.41
C PHE A 106 1.60 11.73 -12.47
N ALA A 107 2.50 11.30 -13.38
CA ALA A 107 2.96 12.13 -14.50
C ALA A 107 1.83 12.46 -15.49
N HIS A 108 0.96 11.49 -15.79
CA HIS A 108 -0.23 11.73 -16.60
C HIS A 108 -1.26 12.61 -15.86
N TYR A 109 -1.49 12.34 -14.58
CA TYR A 109 -2.36 13.16 -13.73
C TYR A 109 -1.90 14.63 -13.73
N ARG A 110 -0.62 14.91 -13.44
CA ARG A 110 -0.12 16.30 -13.40
C ARG A 110 -0.21 17.01 -14.75
N SER A 111 -0.04 16.29 -15.87
CA SER A 111 -0.24 16.87 -17.21
C SER A 111 -1.68 17.37 -17.38
N LYS A 112 -2.66 16.51 -17.05
CA LYS A 112 -4.09 16.84 -17.10
C LYS A 112 -4.49 17.94 -16.11
N ARG A 113 -3.83 18.02 -14.96
CA ARG A 113 -4.01 19.12 -14.01
C ARG A 113 -3.55 20.45 -14.57
N LEU A 114 -2.43 20.48 -15.28
CA LEU A 114 -1.87 21.71 -15.88
C LEU A 114 -2.65 22.16 -17.12
N SER A 115 -3.16 21.24 -17.93
CA SER A 115 -3.97 21.56 -19.11
C SER A 115 -5.38 22.06 -18.76
N GLY A 116 -5.89 21.71 -17.58
CA GLY A 116 -7.27 21.99 -17.18
C GLY A 116 -8.24 20.84 -17.49
N ASP A 117 -7.76 19.71 -18.01
CA ASP A 117 -8.59 18.50 -18.19
C ASP A 117 -9.08 17.95 -16.84
N ILE A 118 -8.30 18.17 -15.76
CA ILE A 118 -8.70 17.89 -14.38
C ILE A 118 -8.61 19.19 -13.57
N TYR A 119 -9.74 19.66 -13.06
CA TYR A 119 -9.82 20.80 -12.16
C TYR A 119 -10.79 20.51 -11.02
N TYR A 120 -10.56 21.14 -9.85
CA TYR A 120 -11.40 20.92 -8.65
C TYR A 120 -12.29 22.14 -8.32
N SER A 121 -12.22 23.18 -9.13
CA SER A 121 -13.02 24.40 -8.97
C SER A 121 -13.04 25.14 -10.29
N GLU A 122 -14.20 25.72 -10.63
CA GLU A 122 -14.41 26.56 -11.81
C GLU A 122 -13.36 27.68 -11.96
N LYS A 123 -12.84 28.19 -10.83
CA LYS A 123 -11.75 29.18 -10.81
C LYS A 123 -10.49 28.69 -11.55
N TRP A 124 -10.25 27.39 -11.58
CA TRP A 124 -9.06 26.75 -12.12
C TRP A 124 -9.35 25.89 -13.35
N LYS A 125 -10.45 26.16 -14.06
CA LYS A 125 -10.82 25.43 -15.29
C LYS A 125 -9.77 25.49 -16.41
N LYS A 126 -8.89 26.49 -16.38
CA LYS A 126 -7.75 26.64 -17.31
C LYS A 126 -6.48 25.90 -16.88
N GLY A 127 -6.59 25.06 -15.85
CA GLY A 127 -5.45 24.32 -15.29
C GLY A 127 -4.93 24.90 -13.98
N ALA A 128 -4.39 23.99 -13.17
CA ALA A 128 -3.67 24.28 -11.94
C ALA A 128 -2.28 24.87 -12.26
N GLN A 129 -1.73 25.63 -11.32
CA GLN A 129 -0.36 26.13 -11.44
C GLN A 129 0.66 25.04 -11.06
N PRO A 130 1.90 25.07 -11.58
CA PRO A 130 2.94 24.11 -11.22
C PRO A 130 3.17 23.99 -9.70
N VAL A 131 3.07 25.10 -8.96
CA VAL A 131 3.15 25.12 -7.51
C VAL A 131 2.07 24.29 -6.83
N THR A 132 0.84 24.31 -7.35
CA THR A 132 -0.28 23.54 -6.83
C THR A 132 -0.03 22.04 -7.01
N VAL A 133 0.44 21.66 -8.20
CA VAL A 133 0.73 20.27 -8.53
C VAL A 133 1.93 19.74 -7.73
N ASN A 134 2.96 20.56 -7.52
CA ASN A 134 4.09 20.22 -6.65
C ASN A 134 3.65 20.00 -5.19
N GLN A 135 2.66 20.75 -4.72
CA GLN A 135 2.07 20.57 -3.39
C GLN A 135 1.29 19.25 -3.31
N GLU A 136 0.52 18.91 -4.35
CA GLU A 136 -0.19 17.62 -4.47
C GLU A 136 0.78 16.43 -4.41
N GLN A 137 1.90 16.51 -5.16
CA GLN A 137 2.96 15.51 -5.10
C GLN A 137 3.55 15.39 -3.68
N SER A 138 3.72 16.52 -2.99
CA SER A 138 4.26 16.53 -1.62
C SER A 138 3.32 15.85 -0.63
N TYR A 139 2.00 15.99 -0.79
CA TYR A 139 1.03 15.32 0.06
C TYR A 139 1.05 13.81 -0.12
N LEU A 140 1.11 13.31 -1.36
CA LEU A 140 1.27 11.88 -1.61
C LEU A 140 2.59 11.34 -1.05
N ASN A 141 3.70 12.05 -1.26
CA ASN A 141 4.99 11.67 -0.69
C ASN A 141 4.94 11.59 0.84
N ALA A 142 4.35 12.59 1.49
CA ALA A 142 4.21 12.61 2.95
C ALA A 142 3.34 11.45 3.45
N MET A 143 2.23 11.15 2.77
CA MET A 143 1.34 10.04 3.10
C MET A 143 2.07 8.69 3.05
N PHE A 144 2.72 8.36 1.93
CA PHE A 144 3.45 7.11 1.77
C PHE A 144 4.63 6.98 2.75
N ASN A 145 5.42 8.05 2.90
CA ASN A 145 6.57 8.03 3.81
C ASN A 145 6.13 7.85 5.27
N GLU A 146 5.02 8.46 5.68
CA GLU A 146 4.53 8.33 7.06
C GLU A 146 3.94 6.95 7.33
N LEU A 147 3.14 6.40 6.40
CA LEU A 147 2.65 5.03 6.51
C LEU A 147 3.79 4.01 6.53
N ALA A 148 4.85 4.24 5.75
CA ALA A 148 6.03 3.38 5.78
C ALA A 148 6.74 3.41 7.15
N LYS A 149 6.89 4.58 7.77
CA LYS A 149 7.46 4.70 9.13
C LYS A 149 6.62 3.98 10.18
N LEU A 150 5.29 3.96 10.01
CA LEU A 150 4.36 3.28 10.90
C LEU A 150 4.30 1.76 10.67
N GLY A 151 5.00 1.23 9.66
CA GLY A 151 4.92 -0.18 9.27
C GLY A 151 3.63 -0.55 8.53
N GLU A 152 2.86 0.46 8.12
CA GLU A 152 1.61 0.30 7.36
C GLU A 152 1.83 0.28 5.85
N TRP A 153 3.06 0.52 5.37
CA TRP A 153 3.40 0.44 3.96
C TRP A 153 4.80 -0.14 3.77
N ASN A 154 4.89 -1.29 3.11
CA ASN A 154 6.13 -2.06 3.01
C ASN A 154 6.82 -1.93 1.64
N LEU A 155 6.23 -1.20 0.70
CA LEU A 155 6.82 -0.93 -0.61
C LEU A 155 7.55 0.43 -0.61
N PRO A 156 8.45 0.67 -1.58
CA PRO A 156 9.02 2.01 -1.77
C PRO A 156 7.92 3.05 -2.02
N ASN A 157 8.19 4.31 -1.67
CA ASN A 157 7.31 5.40 -2.05
C ASN A 157 7.33 5.57 -3.59
N PRO A 158 6.17 5.48 -4.27
CA PRO A 158 6.10 5.48 -5.73
C PRO A 158 6.54 6.80 -6.39
N LEU A 159 6.61 7.90 -5.63
CA LEU A 159 6.94 9.24 -6.12
C LEU A 159 8.27 9.80 -5.58
N ASP A 160 9.07 8.97 -4.90
CA ASP A 160 10.31 9.41 -4.23
C ASP A 160 11.33 9.99 -5.22
N ASN A 161 11.48 9.34 -6.39
CA ASN A 161 12.38 9.78 -7.45
C ASN A 161 11.76 10.81 -8.42
N MET A 162 10.48 11.17 -8.24
CA MET A 162 9.83 12.11 -9.14
C MET A 162 10.25 13.54 -8.83
N ARG A 163 10.82 14.22 -9.83
CA ARG A 163 11.13 15.66 -9.72
C ARG A 163 9.86 16.51 -9.78
N LYS A 164 9.79 17.46 -8.85
CA LYS A 164 8.87 18.60 -8.88
C LYS A 164 9.17 19.51 -10.06
N TYR A 165 8.18 20.26 -10.53
CA TYR A 165 8.38 21.30 -11.53
C TYR A 165 9.23 22.44 -10.96
N ALA A 166 10.14 22.99 -11.77
CA ALA A 166 10.83 24.23 -11.44
C ALA A 166 9.81 25.39 -11.43
N ILE A 167 9.85 26.21 -10.38
CA ILE A 167 8.99 27.40 -10.25
C ILE A 167 9.92 28.60 -10.27
N ALA A 168 9.76 29.50 -11.24
CA ALA A 168 10.45 30.78 -11.19
C ALA A 168 9.91 31.58 -10.00
N GLU A 169 10.80 32.12 -9.17
CA GLU A 169 10.38 33.03 -8.10
C GLU A 169 9.64 34.21 -8.73
N LYS A 170 8.41 34.41 -8.30
CA LYS A 170 7.68 35.64 -8.63
C LYS A 170 8.32 36.74 -7.79
N GLU A 171 9.10 37.61 -8.42
CA GLU A 171 9.57 38.85 -7.80
C GLU A 171 8.37 39.51 -7.10
N ARG A 172 8.48 39.71 -5.77
CA ARG A 172 7.47 40.46 -5.04
C ARG A 172 7.65 41.92 -5.44
N PRO A 173 6.64 42.60 -6.01
CA PRO A 173 6.71 44.05 -6.12
C PRO A 173 6.78 44.61 -4.69
N GLY A 174 7.84 45.39 -4.43
CA GLY A 174 8.06 46.09 -3.17
C GLY A 174 7.08 47.22 -2.93
#